data_AF-A0A1J5C4T0-F1
#
_entry.id   AF-A0A1J5C4T0-F1
#
_cell.length_a   1.000
_cell.length_b   1.000
_cell.length_c   1.000
_cell.angle_alpha   90.00
_cell.angle_beta   90.00
_cell.angle_gamma   90.00
#
_symmetry.space_group_name_H-M   'P 1'
#
loop_
_entity.id
_entity.type
_entity.pdbx_description
1 polymer ?
#
loop_
_entity_poly.entity_id
_entity_poly.type
_entity_poly.pdbx_seq_one_letter_code
_entity_poly.pdbx_strand_id
1 'polypeptide(L)'
;MRSSEHDHEIPLEYADFLTYCTNAVAAQKEVPHLKVVQIPPQLQVGARYGITVRQSASPAAQTFAKSLLAADAQAVFKRFGFGQP
;
A
#
# COMPACT_ATOMS: atom_id res chain seq x y z
N MET A 1 -33.31 -31.24 11.50
CA MET A 1 -32.95 -30.62 10.20
C MET A 1 -31.67 -29.86 10.40
N ARG A 2 -30.54 -30.41 9.94
CA ARG A 2 -29.21 -29.80 10.02
C ARG A 2 -29.01 -29.10 8.67
N SER A 3 -29.13 -27.77 8.63
CA SER A 3 -28.78 -27.02 7.42
C SER A 3 -27.32 -27.28 7.12
N SER A 4 -27.06 -27.90 5.97
CA SER A 4 -25.73 -28.09 5.42
C SER A 4 -25.24 -26.74 4.90
N GLU A 5 -24.51 -25.99 5.72
CA GLU A 5 -23.61 -24.94 5.24
C GLU A 5 -22.63 -25.61 4.25
N HIS A 6 -22.81 -25.34 2.96
CA HIS A 6 -21.82 -25.70 1.96
C HIS A 6 -20.71 -24.66 2.06
N ASP A 7 -19.61 -25.01 2.71
CA ASP A 7 -18.35 -24.28 2.59
C ASP A 7 -17.89 -24.37 1.12
N HIS A 8 -18.30 -23.39 0.31
CA HIS A 8 -17.73 -23.17 -1.01
C HIS A 8 -16.36 -22.50 -0.81
N GLU A 9 -15.33 -23.30 -0.59
CA GLU A 9 -13.95 -22.83 -0.75
C GLU A 9 -13.78 -22.38 -2.21
N ILE A 10 -13.64 -21.07 -2.43
CA ILE A 10 -13.26 -20.53 -3.73
C ILE A 10 -11.83 -21.00 -4.01
N PRO A 11 -11.59 -21.79 -5.06
CA PRO A 11 -10.23 -22.20 -5.41
C PRO A 11 -9.36 -20.97 -5.61
N LEU A 12 -8.11 -21.00 -5.10
CA LEU A 12 -7.20 -19.85 -5.13
C LEU A 12 -6.95 -19.30 -6.55
N GLU A 13 -7.17 -20.11 -7.58
CA GLU A 13 -7.07 -19.72 -8.99
C GLU A 13 -8.12 -18.67 -9.42
N TYR A 14 -9.19 -18.44 -8.64
CA TYR A 14 -10.24 -17.45 -8.90
C TYR A 14 -10.27 -16.30 -7.87
N ALA A 15 -9.29 -16.23 -6.96
CA ALA A 15 -9.30 -15.24 -5.91
C ALA A 15 -8.73 -13.90 -6.39
N ASP A 16 -9.55 -12.84 -6.32
CA ASP A 16 -9.08 -11.46 -6.40
C ASP A 16 -8.50 -11.02 -5.06
N PHE A 17 -7.34 -10.37 -5.08
CA PHE A 17 -6.71 -9.84 -3.87
C PHE A 17 -6.87 -8.33 -3.77
N LEU A 18 -7.66 -7.88 -2.78
CA LEU A 18 -7.79 -6.46 -2.46
C LEU A 18 -6.62 -6.01 -1.57
N THR A 19 -5.86 -5.02 -2.02
CA THR A 19 -4.68 -4.55 -1.28
C THR A 19 -4.35 -3.08 -1.55
N TYR A 20 -3.41 -2.54 -0.79
CA TYR A 20 -2.92 -1.17 -0.97
C TYR A 20 -2.12 -1.03 -2.27
N CYS A 21 -2.10 0.18 -2.84
CA CYS A 21 -1.34 0.51 -4.05
C CYS A 21 0.14 0.12 -3.95
N THR A 22 0.73 0.23 -2.76
CA THR A 22 2.12 -0.17 -2.48
C THR A 22 2.37 -1.65 -2.75
N ASN A 23 1.44 -2.50 -2.33
CA ASN A 23 1.53 -3.94 -2.51
C ASN A 23 1.20 -4.32 -3.96
N ALA A 24 0.21 -3.68 -4.57
CA ALA A 24 -0.15 -3.93 -5.97
C ALA A 24 1.02 -3.66 -6.93
N VAL A 25 1.76 -2.55 -6.72
CA VAL A 25 2.95 -2.21 -7.51
C VAL A 25 4.08 -3.22 -7.29
N ALA A 26 4.28 -3.70 -6.08
CA ALA A 26 5.28 -4.73 -5.79
C ALA A 26 4.91 -6.08 -6.44
N ALA A 27 3.68 -6.54 -6.24
CA ALA A 27 3.17 -7.80 -6.78
C ALA A 27 3.23 -7.84 -8.31
N GLN A 28 2.88 -6.74 -9.00
CA GLN A 28 2.97 -6.69 -10.45
C GLN A 28 4.42 -6.72 -10.96
N LYS A 29 5.39 -6.18 -10.20
CA LYS A 29 6.81 -6.30 -10.57
C LYS A 29 7.32 -7.74 -10.46
N GLU A 30 6.87 -8.46 -9.43
CA GLU A 30 7.26 -9.86 -9.18
C GLU A 30 6.53 -10.84 -10.11
N VAL A 31 5.26 -10.57 -10.42
CA VAL A 31 4.39 -11.40 -11.25
C VAL A 31 3.77 -10.54 -12.37
N PRO A 32 4.49 -10.34 -13.50
CA PRO A 32 4.13 -9.36 -14.52
C PRO A 32 2.78 -9.58 -15.22
N HIS A 33 2.20 -10.78 -15.14
CA HIS A 33 0.90 -11.08 -15.74
C HIS A 33 -0.28 -10.65 -14.86
N LEU A 34 -0.04 -10.25 -13.60
CA LEU A 34 -1.08 -9.70 -12.75
C LEU A 34 -1.60 -8.37 -13.31
N LYS A 35 -2.92 -8.19 -13.24
CA LYS A 35 -3.60 -6.95 -13.59
C LYS A 35 -3.96 -6.19 -12.33
N VAL A 36 -3.58 -4.91 -12.29
CA VAL A 36 -4.01 -4.00 -11.22
C VAL A 36 -5.28 -3.29 -11.68
N VAL A 37 -6.37 -3.50 -10.96
CA VAL A 37 -7.65 -2.83 -11.19
C VAL A 37 -7.86 -1.79 -10.08
N GLN A 38 -8.12 -0.54 -10.47
CA GLN A 38 -8.38 0.52 -9.51
C GLN A 38 -9.80 0.41 -8.96
N ILE A 39 -9.92 0.52 -7.64
CA ILE A 39 -11.21 0.56 -6.95
C ILE A 39 -11.87 1.93 -7.21
N PRO A 40 -13.20 1.98 -7.45
CA PRO A 40 -13.94 3.24 -7.62
C PRO A 40 -13.69 4.22 -6.47
N PRO A 41 -13.55 5.54 -6.73
CA PRO A 41 -13.20 6.53 -5.72
C PRO A 41 -14.07 6.51 -4.45
N GLN A 42 -15.35 6.17 -4.60
CA GLN A 42 -16.32 6.11 -3.51
C GLN A 42 -16.05 4.96 -2.51
N LEU A 43 -15.26 3.97 -2.93
CA LEU A 43 -14.91 2.79 -2.14
C LEU A 43 -13.43 2.79 -1.73
N GLN A 44 -12.67 3.82 -2.11
CA GLN A 44 -11.25 3.90 -1.81
C GLN A 44 -11.02 4.18 -0.33
N VAL A 45 -10.19 3.35 0.30
CA VAL A 45 -9.66 3.59 1.65
C VAL A 45 -8.21 4.02 1.55
N GLY A 46 -7.90 5.17 2.16
CA GLY A 46 -6.55 5.73 2.22
C GLY A 46 -5.87 5.45 3.55
N ALA A 47 -4.57 5.21 3.52
CA ALA A 47 -3.73 5.17 4.71
C ALA A 47 -2.84 6.43 4.75
N ARG A 48 -2.71 7.04 5.93
CA ARG A 48 -1.75 8.11 6.18
C ARG A 48 -0.54 7.54 6.91
N TYR A 49 0.62 7.64 6.27
CA TYR A 49 1.90 7.24 6.86
C TYR A 49 2.60 8.46 7.43
N GLY A 50 2.96 8.39 8.70
CA GLY A 50 3.65 9.45 9.42
C GLY A 50 4.96 8.98 10.01
N ILE A 51 5.92 9.90 10.11
CA ILE A 51 7.12 9.75 10.91
C ILE A 51 7.13 10.83 11.98
N THR A 52 7.62 10.51 13.18
CA THR A 52 7.84 11.49 14.24
C THR A 52 9.29 11.43 14.69
N VAL A 53 9.83 12.58 15.10
CA VAL A 53 11.20 12.70 15.61
C VAL A 53 11.13 12.88 17.12
N ARG A 54 11.89 12.06 17.87
CA ARG A 54 11.97 12.19 19.32
C ARG A 54 12.53 13.57 19.70
N GLN A 55 12.01 14.16 20.77
CA GLN A 55 12.45 15.47 21.25
C GLN A 55 13.96 15.52 21.55
N SER A 56 14.52 14.43 22.07
CA SER A 56 15.96 14.30 22.38
C SER A 56 16.81 13.70 21.23
N ALA A 57 16.26 13.63 20.02
CA ALA A 57 17.00 13.09 18.88
C ALA A 57 18.10 14.05 18.42
N SER A 58 19.14 13.50 17.77
CA SER A 58 20.19 14.31 17.16
C SER A 58 19.64 15.20 16.04
N PRO A 59 20.32 16.30 15.69
CA PRO A 59 19.92 17.16 14.57
C PRO A 59 19.79 16.39 13.24
N ALA A 60 20.61 15.35 13.03
CA ALA A 60 20.54 14.51 11.85
C ALA A 60 19.17 13.81 11.67
N ALA A 61 18.50 13.44 12.76
CA ALA A 61 17.17 12.83 12.69
C ALA A 61 16.11 13.82 12.17
N GLN A 62 16.20 15.10 12.56
CA GLN A 62 15.33 16.15 12.03
C GLN A 62 15.61 16.41 10.55
N THR A 63 16.88 16.44 10.17
CA THR A 63 17.29 16.59 8.76
C THR A 63 16.75 15.45 7.91
N PHE A 64 16.85 14.20 8.38
CA PHE A 64 16.29 13.04 7.70
C PHE A 64 14.76 13.13 7.56
N ALA A 65 14.03 13.49 8.62
CA ALA A 65 12.58 13.63 8.52
C ALA A 65 12.18 14.70 7.47
N LYS A 66 12.93 15.81 7.40
CA LYS A 66 12.72 16.84 6.37
C LYS A 66 13.08 16.34 4.97
N SER A 67 14.14 15.55 4.82
CA SER A 67 14.55 15.04 3.49
C SER A 67 13.51 14.09 2.89
N LEU A 68 12.71 13.39 3.71
CA LEU A 68 11.61 12.56 3.20
C LEU A 68 10.49 13.40 2.53
N LEU A 69 10.41 14.70 2.79
CA LEU A 69 9.45 15.61 2.14
C LEU A 69 10.00 16.25 0.86
N ALA A 70 11.29 16.05 0.54
CA ALA A 70 11.89 16.59 -0.67
C ALA A 70 11.32 15.94 -1.94
N ALA A 71 11.33 16.67 -3.06
CA ALA A 71 10.69 16.23 -4.30
C ALA A 71 11.26 14.93 -4.87
N ASP A 72 12.57 14.71 -4.71
CA ASP A 72 13.27 13.49 -5.11
C ASP A 72 12.83 12.29 -4.26
N ALA A 73 12.72 12.44 -2.94
CA ALA A 73 12.17 11.42 -2.05
C ALA A 73 10.70 11.11 -2.38
N GLN A 74 9.89 12.14 -2.63
CA GLN A 74 8.48 11.97 -3.03
C GLN A 74 8.35 11.25 -4.39
N ALA A 75 9.26 11.49 -5.33
CA ALA A 75 9.30 10.75 -6.58
C ALA A 75 9.60 9.26 -6.37
N VAL A 76 10.47 8.91 -5.42
CA VAL A 76 10.70 7.53 -5.01
C VAL A 76 9.42 6.93 -4.42
N PHE A 77 8.77 7.59 -3.48
CA PHE A 77 7.53 7.09 -2.87
C PHE A 77 6.42 6.85 -3.90
N LYS A 78 6.24 7.77 -4.85
CA LYS A 78 5.28 7.60 -5.95
C LYS A 78 5.56 6.36 -6.79
N ARG A 79 6.82 6.04 -7.08
CA ARG A 79 7.22 4.82 -7.81
C ARG A 79 6.92 3.52 -7.04
N PHE A 80 6.73 3.62 -5.74
CA PHE A 80 6.32 2.52 -4.87
C PHE A 80 4.83 2.57 -4.51
N GLY A 81 4.02 3.41 -5.16
CA GLY A 81 2.56 3.42 -4.97
C GLY A 81 2.07 4.21 -3.75
N PHE A 82 2.91 5.04 -3.13
CA PHE A 82 2.48 5.98 -2.10
C PHE A 82 1.86 7.24 -2.71
N GLY A 83 0.85 7.78 -2.03
CA GLY A 83 0.30 9.12 -2.30
C GLY A 83 1.21 10.24 -1.79
N GLN A 84 0.94 11.47 -2.25
CA GLN A 84 1.57 12.65 -1.67
C GLN A 84 1.01 12.93 -0.25
N PRO A 85 1.82 13.51 0.66
CA PRO A 85 1.36 13.97 1.96
C PRO A 85 0.28 15.06 1.88
#